data_AF-A0A7C3GN15-F1
#
_entry.id   AF-A0A7C3GN15-F1
#
_cell.length_a   1.000
_cell.length_b   1.000
_cell.length_c   1.000
_cell.angle_alpha   90.00
_cell.angle_beta   90.00
_cell.angle_gamma   90.00
#
_symmetry.space_group_name_H-M   'P 1'
#
loop_
_entity.id
_entity.type
_entity.pdbx_description
1 polymer ?
#
loop_
_entity_poly.entity_id
_entity_poly.type
_entity_poly.pdbx_seq_one_letter_code
_entity_poly.pdbx_strand_id
1 'polypeptide(L)'
;MDEFKEAEKQKFKEAARQRKKKSNDFTGGLVLITIGVVFLLAQYTDFRFDNWWALFILIPVLAAWGKAASAIKAAGGWTQEAVRSVMGSLFPLFVAAIFLFQWDWGRVWPGFIILAGLGALANNWARNLD
;
A
#
# COMPACT_ATOMS: atom_id res chain seq x y z
N MET A 1 -0.95 5.13 63.27
CA MET A 1 -2.24 5.20 62.55
C MET A 1 -2.10 5.88 61.18
N ASP A 2 -1.12 6.75 61.00
CA ASP A 2 -0.96 7.55 59.77
C ASP A 2 -0.37 6.75 58.59
N GLU A 3 0.53 5.81 58.84
CA GLU A 3 1.13 4.94 57.80
C GLU A 3 0.10 4.05 57.09
N PHE A 4 -0.93 3.58 57.81
CA PHE A 4 -2.01 2.78 57.22
C PHE A 4 -2.87 3.60 56.25
N LYS A 5 -3.11 4.88 56.55
CA LYS A 5 -3.85 5.80 55.66
C LYS A 5 -3.06 6.16 54.41
N GLU A 6 -1.74 6.19 54.49
CA GLU A 6 -0.86 6.47 53.35
C GLU A 6 -0.77 5.28 52.39
N ALA A 7 -0.67 4.06 52.93
CA ALA A 7 -0.70 2.83 52.13
C ALA A 7 -2.03 2.66 51.38
N GLU A 8 -3.16 3.02 52.01
CA GLU A 8 -4.48 2.98 51.36
C GLU A 8 -4.60 4.02 50.24
N LYS A 9 -4.12 5.24 50.47
CA LYS A 9 -4.07 6.31 49.45
C LYS A 9 -3.17 5.95 48.28
N GLN A 10 -2.06 5.25 48.53
CA GLN A 10 -1.18 4.76 47.48
C GLN A 10 -1.87 3.68 46.65
N LYS A 11 -2.50 2.68 47.28
CA LYS A 11 -3.28 1.65 46.58
C LYS A 11 -4.44 2.23 45.78
N PHE A 12 -5.13 3.25 46.31
CA PHE A 12 -6.23 3.92 45.61
C PHE A 12 -5.73 4.74 44.41
N LYS A 13 -4.57 5.40 44.53
CA LYS A 13 -3.93 6.12 43.42
C LYS A 13 -3.38 5.19 42.36
N GLU A 14 -2.86 4.02 42.74
CA GLU A 14 -2.40 2.97 41.82
C GLU A 14 -3.57 2.32 41.08
N ALA A 15 -4.66 1.98 41.79
CA ALA A 15 -5.89 1.46 41.18
C ALA A 15 -6.55 2.48 40.24
N ALA A 16 -6.49 3.78 40.57
CA ALA A 16 -6.97 4.85 39.71
C ALA A 16 -6.06 5.07 38.47
N ARG A 17 -4.74 4.88 38.61
CA ARG A 17 -3.80 4.92 37.47
C ARG A 17 -4.00 3.76 36.49
N GLN A 18 -4.35 2.58 36.99
CA GLN A 18 -4.55 1.39 36.14
C GLN A 18 -5.83 1.44 35.30
N ARG A 19 -6.87 2.20 35.70
CA ARG A 19 -8.10 2.37 34.91
C ARG A 19 -7.98 3.31 33.70
N LYS A 20 -6.84 3.97 33.51
CA LYS A 20 -6.64 4.95 32.43
C LYS A 20 -5.85 4.37 31.25
N LYS A 21 -5.98 3.06 30.97
CA LYS A 21 -5.50 2.46 29.73
C LYS A 21 -6.57 2.69 28.66
N LYS A 22 -6.53 3.88 28.06
CA LYS A 22 -7.37 4.29 26.93
C LYS A 22 -7.13 3.29 25.78
N SER A 23 -8.05 2.35 25.60
CA SER A 23 -8.08 1.44 24.47
C SER A 23 -8.23 2.26 23.18
N ASN A 24 -7.53 1.80 22.13
CA ASN A 24 -7.58 2.34 20.77
C ASN A 24 -8.93 2.08 20.07
N ASP A 25 -10.07 2.31 20.73
CA ASP A 25 -11.41 2.11 20.15
C ASP A 25 -11.73 3.07 18.99
N PHE A 26 -10.87 4.06 18.76
CA PHE A 26 -10.97 4.94 17.60
C PHE A 26 -10.73 4.19 16.28
N THR A 27 -9.97 3.09 16.30
CA THR A 27 -9.67 2.29 15.10
C THR A 27 -10.92 1.60 14.56
N GLY A 28 -11.81 1.13 15.43
CA GLY A 28 -13.06 0.47 14.99
C GLY A 28 -14.02 1.45 14.30
N GLY A 29 -14.20 2.64 14.88
CA GLY A 29 -15.04 3.69 14.30
C GLY A 29 -14.49 4.21 12.97
N LEU A 30 -13.17 4.41 12.87
CA LEU A 30 -12.53 4.88 11.64
C LEU A 30 -12.64 3.86 10.50
N VAL A 31 -12.50 2.57 10.80
CA VAL A 31 -12.69 1.49 9.81
C VAL A 31 -14.13 1.47 9.32
N LEU A 32 -15.11 1.59 10.22
CA LEU A 32 -16.53 1.58 9.85
C LEU A 32 -16.91 2.79 8.99
N ILE A 33 -16.40 3.98 9.31
CA ILE A 33 -16.59 5.20 8.50
C ILE A 33 -15.97 5.01 7.11
N THR A 34 -14.76 4.45 7.04
CA THR A 34 -14.06 4.20 5.77
C THR A 34 -14.88 3.25 4.89
N ILE A 35 -15.38 2.15 5.46
CA ILE A 35 -16.25 1.20 4.75
C ILE A 35 -17.55 1.88 4.31
N GLY A 36 -18.19 2.66 5.18
CA GLY A 36 -19.43 3.37 4.86
C GLY A 36 -19.27 4.39 3.72
N VAL A 37 -18.20 5.18 3.71
CA VAL A 37 -17.88 6.14 2.64
C VAL A 37 -17.65 5.41 1.32
N VAL A 38 -16.92 4.30 1.35
CA VAL A 38 -16.69 3.44 0.17
C VAL A 38 -18.01 2.93 -0.42
N PHE A 39 -18.91 2.43 0.43
CA PHE A 39 -20.22 1.93 0.00
C PHE A 39 -21.12 3.04 -0.55
N LEU A 40 -21.11 4.24 0.06
CA LEU A 40 -21.88 5.38 -0.41
C LEU A 40 -21.39 5.90 -1.76
N LEU A 41 -20.07 6.00 -1.94
CA LEU A 41 -19.48 6.39 -3.22
C LEU A 41 -19.83 5.37 -4.30
N ALA A 42 -19.69 4.07 -4.01
CA ALA A 42 -20.06 3.00 -4.95
C ALA A 42 -21.54 3.04 -5.39
N GLN A 43 -22.44 3.53 -4.53
CA GLN A 43 -23.87 3.65 -4.83
C GLN A 43 -24.23 4.94 -5.61
N TYR A 44 -23.51 6.05 -5.38
CA TYR A 44 -23.89 7.37 -5.91
C TYR A 44 -23.20 7.72 -7.24
N THR A 45 -22.02 7.16 -7.51
CA THR A 45 -21.39 7.29 -8.82
C THR A 45 -21.93 6.20 -9.74
N ASP A 46 -22.92 6.55 -10.57
CA ASP A 46 -23.45 5.73 -11.68
C ASP A 46 -22.38 5.41 -12.76
N PHE A 47 -21.16 5.95 -12.59
CA PHE A 47 -19.93 5.48 -13.20
C PHE A 47 -19.46 4.21 -12.49
N ARG A 48 -19.71 3.04 -13.08
CA ARG A 48 -19.26 1.73 -12.60
C ARG A 48 -17.72 1.60 -12.65
N PHE A 49 -17.01 2.31 -11.78
CA PHE A 49 -15.65 1.95 -11.38
C PHE A 49 -15.74 0.80 -10.38
N ASP A 50 -16.12 -0.40 -10.86
CA ASP A 50 -16.23 -1.61 -10.04
C ASP A 50 -14.90 -1.90 -9.30
N ASN A 51 -13.76 -1.39 -9.81
CA ASN A 51 -12.44 -1.56 -9.20
C ASN A 51 -11.73 -0.25 -8.86
N TRP A 52 -12.42 0.73 -8.28
CA TRP A 52 -11.78 1.93 -7.72
C TRP A 52 -10.66 1.59 -6.69
N TRP A 53 -10.75 0.44 -6.03
CA TRP A 53 -9.72 -0.08 -5.13
C TRP A 53 -8.39 -0.42 -5.84
N ALA A 54 -8.39 -0.59 -7.17
CA ALA A 54 -7.17 -0.79 -7.96
C ALA A 54 -6.20 0.41 -7.84
N LEU A 55 -6.69 1.59 -7.46
CA LEU A 55 -5.86 2.74 -7.11
C LEU A 55 -4.91 2.44 -5.94
N PHE A 56 -5.28 1.56 -5.01
CA PHE A 56 -4.37 1.12 -3.96
C PHE A 56 -3.18 0.32 -4.49
N ILE A 57 -3.36 -0.43 -5.58
CA ILE A 57 -2.29 -1.18 -6.25
C ILE A 57 -1.31 -0.21 -6.93
N LEU A 58 -1.78 0.95 -7.39
CA LEU A 58 -0.93 2.00 -7.97
C LEU A 58 0.02 2.66 -6.97
N ILE A 59 -0.33 2.72 -5.68
CA ILE A 59 0.51 3.34 -4.64
C ILE A 59 1.93 2.72 -4.58
N PRO A 60 2.10 1.39 -4.42
CA PRO A 60 3.43 0.79 -4.41
C PRO A 60 4.15 0.89 -5.76
N VAL A 61 3.42 0.96 -6.88
CA VAL A 61 4.00 1.19 -8.21
C VAL A 61 4.66 2.57 -8.27
N LEU A 62 3.94 3.61 -7.87
CA LEU A 62 4.46 4.98 -7.83
C LEU A 62 5.66 5.09 -6.88
N ALA A 63 5.63 4.39 -5.74
CA ALA A 63 6.75 4.34 -4.82
C ALA A 63 8.01 3.69 -5.44
N ALA A 64 7.84 2.58 -6.18
CA ALA A 64 8.93 1.91 -6.89
C ALA A 64 9.53 2.80 -8.00
N TRP A 65 8.68 3.57 -8.69
CA TRP A 65 9.11 4.51 -9.72
C TRP A 65 9.85 5.71 -9.15
N GLY A 66 9.40 6.23 -8.00
CA GLY A 66 10.11 7.28 -7.26
C GLY A 66 11.53 6.84 -6.89
N LYS A 67 11.68 5.61 -6.38
CA LYS A 67 13.00 5.02 -6.07
C LYS A 67 13.88 4.88 -7.32
N ALA A 68 13.32 4.39 -8.43
CA ALA A 68 14.04 4.28 -9.69
C ALA A 68 14.52 5.66 -10.19
N ALA A 69 13.66 6.68 -10.14
CA ALA A 69 14.01 8.03 -10.53
C ALA A 69 15.11 8.65 -9.65
N SER A 70 15.10 8.40 -8.34
CA SER A 70 16.18 8.83 -7.46
C SER A 70 17.49 8.11 -7.75
N ALA A 71 17.46 6.81 -8.05
CA ALA A 71 18.65 6.02 -8.37
C ALA A 71 19.28 6.50 -9.69
N ILE A 72 18.47 6.81 -10.71
CA ILE A 72 18.94 7.35 -11.98
C ILE A 72 19.60 8.72 -11.80
N LYS A 73 18.98 9.61 -11.02
CA LYS A 73 19.53 10.94 -10.73
C LYS A 73 20.84 10.86 -9.94
N ALA A 74 20.95 9.92 -9.00
CA ALA A 74 22.15 9.75 -8.17
C ALA A 74 23.33 9.18 -8.96
N ALA A 75 23.08 8.24 -9.86
CA ALA A 75 24.13 7.60 -10.67
C ALA A 75 24.42 8.33 -12.00
N GLY A 76 23.60 9.31 -12.39
CA GLY A 76 23.73 10.02 -13.67
C GLY A 76 23.31 9.22 -14.90
N GLY A 77 22.65 8.07 -14.72
CA GLY A 77 22.28 7.15 -15.79
C GLY A 77 21.36 6.02 -15.30
N TRP A 78 20.95 5.15 -16.22
CA TRP A 78 20.18 3.96 -15.86
C TRP A 78 21.04 3.01 -15.03
N THR A 79 20.52 2.58 -13.87
CA THR A 79 21.19 1.62 -12.99
C THR A 79 20.44 0.30 -12.96
N GLN A 80 21.15 -0.77 -12.60
CA GLN A 80 20.54 -2.08 -12.39
C GLN A 80 19.37 -2.02 -11.39
N GLU A 81 19.52 -1.26 -10.29
CA GLU A 81 18.48 -1.05 -9.29
C GLU A 81 17.23 -0.35 -9.86
N ALA A 82 17.41 0.67 -10.70
CA ALA A 82 16.31 1.37 -11.33
C ALA A 82 15.53 0.45 -12.28
N VAL A 83 16.25 -0.32 -13.11
CA VAL A 83 15.62 -1.28 -14.03
C VAL A 83 14.88 -2.35 -13.25
N ARG A 84 15.48 -2.90 -12.19
CA ARG A 84 14.85 -3.94 -11.36
C ARG A 84 13.61 -3.44 -10.62
N SER A 85 13.65 -2.21 -10.12
CA SER A 85 12.51 -1.55 -9.48
C SER A 85 11.35 -1.34 -10.45
N VAL A 86 11.63 -0.82 -11.65
CA VAL A 86 10.62 -0.61 -12.70
C VAL A 86 10.02 -1.95 -13.13
N MET A 87 10.86 -2.94 -13.47
CA MET A 87 10.40 -4.26 -13.91
C MET A 87 9.57 -4.98 -12.83
N GLY A 88 9.95 -4.86 -11.55
CA GLY A 88 9.17 -5.40 -10.44
C GLY A 88 7.80 -4.75 -10.26
N SER A 89 7.66 -3.48 -10.65
CA SER A 89 6.40 -2.72 -10.57
C SER A 89 5.48 -2.90 -11.78
N LEU A 90 5.98 -3.42 -12.91
CA LEU A 90 5.21 -3.63 -14.14
C LEU A 90 4.06 -4.62 -13.94
N PHE A 91 4.27 -5.66 -13.15
CA PHE A 91 3.23 -6.65 -12.84
C PHE A 91 2.04 -6.03 -12.09
N PRO A 92 2.21 -5.42 -10.90
CA PRO A 92 1.09 -4.78 -10.21
C PRO A 92 0.49 -3.60 -11.01
N LEU A 93 1.29 -2.88 -11.80
CA LEU A 93 0.78 -1.84 -12.69
C LEU A 93 -0.18 -2.41 -13.75
N PHE A 94 0.19 -3.52 -14.39
CA PHE A 94 -0.64 -4.17 -15.39
C PHE A 94 -1.93 -4.72 -14.77
N VAL A 95 -1.83 -5.33 -13.59
CA VAL A 95 -3.00 -5.79 -12.83
C VAL A 95 -3.91 -4.62 -12.46
N ALA A 96 -3.35 -3.50 -11.98
CA ALA A 96 -4.11 -2.29 -11.68
C ALA A 96 -4.84 -1.75 -12.93
N ALA A 97 -4.18 -1.76 -14.10
CA ALA A 97 -4.79 -1.36 -15.36
C ALA A 97 -5.97 -2.30 -15.75
N ILE A 98 -5.79 -3.62 -15.66
CA ILE A 98 -6.86 -4.59 -15.97
C ILE A 98 -8.11 -4.31 -15.13
N PHE A 99 -7.93 -4.07 -13.83
CA PHE A 99 -9.04 -3.76 -12.93
C PHE A 99 -9.64 -2.37 -13.21
N LEU A 100 -8.82 -1.34 -13.38
CA LEU A 100 -9.28 0.03 -13.61
C LEU A 100 -10.05 0.17 -14.93
N PHE A 101 -9.67 -0.58 -15.97
CA PHE A 101 -10.32 -0.60 -17.27
C PHE A 101 -11.34 -1.74 -17.45
N GLN A 102 -11.55 -2.57 -16.42
CA GLN A 102 -12.43 -3.74 -16.49
C GLN A 102 -12.15 -4.65 -17.71
N TRP A 103 -10.87 -4.87 -18.01
CA TRP A 103 -10.50 -5.73 -19.14
C TRP A 103 -10.80 -7.21 -18.87
N ASP A 104 -11.20 -7.90 -19.93
CA ASP A 104 -11.44 -9.34 -19.91
C ASP A 104 -10.12 -10.12 -19.76
N TRP A 105 -10.05 -10.96 -18.72
CA TRP A 105 -8.88 -11.79 -18.41
C TRP A 105 -8.48 -12.74 -19.56
N GLY A 106 -9.46 -13.25 -20.32
CA GLY A 106 -9.24 -14.10 -21.49
C GLY A 106 -8.65 -13.37 -22.69
N ARG A 107 -8.72 -12.04 -22.73
CA ARG A 107 -8.08 -11.20 -23.77
C ARG A 107 -6.73 -10.65 -23.35
N VAL A 108 -6.52 -10.34 -22.07
CA VAL A 108 -5.29 -9.66 -21.58
C VAL A 108 -4.16 -10.60 -21.19
N TRP A 109 -4.40 -11.91 -21.06
CA TRP A 109 -3.36 -12.88 -20.67
C TRP A 109 -2.09 -12.86 -21.55
N PRO A 110 -2.13 -12.62 -22.88
CA PRO A 110 -0.91 -12.53 -23.69
C PRO A 110 -0.01 -11.36 -23.25
N GLY A 111 -0.59 -10.34 -22.61
CA GLY A 111 0.16 -9.23 -22.02
C GLY A 111 1.16 -9.70 -20.97
N PHE A 112 0.85 -10.72 -20.16
CA PHE A 112 1.80 -11.25 -19.18
C PHE A 112 3.01 -11.94 -19.83
N ILE A 113 2.84 -12.56 -21.00
CA ILE A 113 3.96 -13.13 -21.77
C ILE A 113 4.86 -12.01 -22.29
N ILE A 114 4.26 -10.93 -22.80
CA ILE A 114 5.02 -9.76 -23.25
C ILE A 114 5.78 -9.15 -22.07
N LEU A 115 5.15 -9.00 -20.90
CA LEU A 115 5.80 -8.51 -19.70
C LEU A 115 6.95 -9.42 -19.24
N ALA A 116 6.78 -10.73 -19.29
CA ALA A 116 7.84 -11.69 -18.96
C ALA A 116 9.01 -11.58 -19.94
N GLY A 117 8.74 -11.46 -21.24
CA GLY A 117 9.74 -11.23 -22.27
C GLY A 117 10.50 -9.92 -22.07
N LEU A 118 9.79 -8.82 -21.79
CA LEU A 118 10.38 -7.53 -21.45
C LEU A 118 11.23 -7.62 -20.18
N GLY A 119 10.76 -8.34 -19.17
CA GLY A 119 11.51 -8.59 -17.94
C GLY A 119 12.82 -9.34 -18.19
N ALA A 120 12.80 -10.36 -19.06
CA ALA A 120 14.00 -11.11 -19.44
C ALA A 120 15.01 -10.23 -20.18
N LEU A 121 14.55 -9.42 -21.13
CA LEU A 121 15.36 -8.44 -21.88
C LEU A 121 15.94 -7.37 -20.95
N ALA A 122 15.11 -6.78 -20.10
CA ALA A 122 15.49 -5.77 -19.15
C ALA A 122 16.48 -6.32 -18.11
N ASN A 123 16.31 -7.56 -17.67
CA ASN A 123 17.26 -8.22 -16.76
C ASN A 123 18.60 -8.51 -17.45
N ASN A 124 18.59 -8.80 -18.76
CA ASN A 124 19.83 -8.91 -19.53
C ASN A 124 20.53 -7.55 -19.65
N TRP A 125 19.78 -6.49 -19.97
CA TRP A 125 20.32 -5.14 -20.08
C TRP A 125 20.81 -4.59 -18.75
N ALA A 126 20.08 -4.83 -17.66
CA ALA A 126 20.43 -4.38 -16.31
C ALA A 126 21.74 -5.01 -15.81
N ARG A 127 22.06 -6.24 -16.22
CA ARG A 127 23.35 -6.89 -15.93
C ARG A 127 24.53 -6.26 -16.68
N ASN A 128 24.27 -5.54 -17.76
CA ASN A 128 25.30 -4.84 -18.54
C ASN A 128 25.52 -3.39 -18.05
N LEU A 129 24.78 -2.94 -17.04
CA LEU A 129 24.91 -1.61 -16.42
C LEU A 129 25.83 -1.62 -15.19
N ASP A 130 26.38 -2.79 -14.85
CA ASP A 130 27.42 -3.00 -13.82
C ASP A 130 28.82 -2.94 -14.45
#